data_AF-A0A9X9F368-F1
#
_entry.id   AF-A0A9X9F368-F1
#
_cell.length_a   1.000
_cell.length_b   1.000
_cell.length_c   1.000
_cell.angle_alpha   90.00
_cell.angle_beta   90.00
_cell.angle_gamma   90.00
#
_symmetry.space_group_name_H-M   'P 1'
#
loop_
_entity.id
_entity.type
_entity.pdbx_description
1 polymer ?
#
loop_
_entity_poly.entity_id
_entity_poly.type
_entity_poly.pdbx_seq_one_letter_code
_entity_poly.pdbx_strand_id
1 'polypeptide(L)'
;RTDEYGGSPENRYRFLREIIDSINEVWNGPLFVRISANDYHPEGLTVQDYVQYTKWMKEQGVDLIDCSSGAVVPARIDVYPGYQVQYAKHIKEHANIATGAVG
;
A
#
# COMPACT_ATOMS: atom_id res chain seq x y z
N ARG A 1 5.29 13.12 -12.28
CA ARG A 1 4.69 13.23 -13.64
C ARG A 1 3.64 14.33 -13.61
N THR A 2 3.40 15.02 -14.73
CA THR A 2 2.39 16.08 -14.87
C THR A 2 1.19 15.65 -15.72
N ASP A 3 1.15 14.39 -16.13
CA ASP A 3 0.00 13.78 -16.80
C ASP A 3 -0.95 13.14 -15.78
N GLU A 4 -1.93 12.38 -16.28
CA GLU A 4 -2.94 11.70 -15.46
C GLU A 4 -2.39 10.64 -14.49
N TYR A 5 -1.11 10.30 -14.56
CA TYR A 5 -0.43 9.36 -13.66
C TYR A 5 0.44 10.06 -12.61
N GLY A 6 0.35 11.38 -12.45
CA GLY A 6 1.05 12.10 -11.39
C GLY A 6 0.38 13.37 -10.91
N GLY A 7 1.07 14.07 -9.99
CA GLY A 7 0.56 15.27 -9.33
C GLY A 7 -0.24 14.96 -8.07
N SER A 8 -1.42 14.37 -8.21
CA SER A 8 -2.31 14.07 -7.07
C SER A 8 -2.15 12.63 -6.53
N PRO A 9 -2.60 12.34 -5.30
CA PRO A 9 -2.66 10.98 -4.78
C PRO A 9 -3.46 10.01 -5.66
N GLU A 10 -4.59 10.46 -6.22
CA GLU A 10 -5.45 9.67 -7.11
C GLU A 10 -4.72 9.30 -8.40
N ASN A 11 -4.03 10.27 -9.00
CA ASN A 11 -3.26 10.07 -10.22
C ASN A 11 -2.06 9.15 -9.98
N ARG A 12 -1.36 9.27 -8.85
CA ARG A 12 -0.27 8.34 -8.49
C ARG A 12 -0.78 6.92 -8.27
N TYR A 13 -1.97 6.76 -7.71
CA TYR A 13 -2.60 5.45 -7.50
C TYR A 13 -3.17 4.84 -8.78
N ARG A 14 -3.47 5.64 -9.81
CA ARG A 14 -4.11 5.21 -11.07
C ARG A 14 -3.46 3.98 -11.69
N PHE A 15 -2.13 3.92 -11.70
CA PHE A 15 -1.43 2.76 -12.26
C PHE A 15 -1.73 1.46 -11.50
N LEU A 16 -1.76 1.51 -10.16
CA LEU A 16 -2.14 0.36 -9.33
C LEU A 16 -3.62 0.02 -9.51
N ARG A 17 -4.50 1.03 -9.63
CA ARG A 17 -5.93 0.85 -9.91
C ARG A 17 -6.14 0.01 -11.16
N GLU A 18 -5.52 0.41 -12.27
CA GLU A 18 -5.66 -0.26 -13.57
C GLU A 18 -5.11 -1.70 -13.56
N ILE A 19 -4.02 -1.94 -12.82
CA ILE A 19 -3.48 -3.29 -12.61
C ILE A 19 -4.49 -4.18 -11.88
N ILE A 20 -5.06 -3.69 -10.77
CA ILE A 20 -6.04 -4.46 -9.98
C ILE A 20 -7.28 -4.74 -10.82
N ASP A 21 -7.81 -3.74 -11.54
CA ASP A 21 -8.98 -3.89 -12.41
C ASP A 21 -8.71 -4.95 -13.49
N SER A 22 -7.53 -4.89 -14.13
CA SER A 22 -7.14 -5.86 -15.16
C SER A 22 -6.96 -7.28 -14.62
N ILE A 23 -6.45 -7.44 -13.39
CA ILE A 23 -6.34 -8.76 -12.74
C ILE A 23 -7.74 -9.33 -12.47
N ASN A 24 -8.66 -8.50 -11.96
CA ASN A 24 -10.02 -8.92 -11.63
C ASN A 24 -10.83 -9.37 -12.85
N GLU A 25 -10.48 -8.93 -14.07
CA GLU A 25 -11.12 -9.42 -15.30
C GLU A 25 -10.86 -10.92 -15.56
N VAL A 26 -9.74 -11.46 -15.05
CA VAL A 26 -9.27 -12.82 -15.35
C VAL A 26 -9.05 -13.70 -14.11
N TRP A 27 -9.10 -13.11 -12.92
CA TRP A 27 -8.86 -13.79 -11.65
C TRP A 27 -9.95 -13.44 -10.63
N ASN A 28 -10.59 -14.48 -10.06
CA ASN A 28 -11.66 -14.34 -9.05
C ASN A 28 -11.30 -15.00 -7.70
N GLY A 29 -10.04 -15.39 -7.52
CA GLY A 29 -9.54 -15.94 -6.25
C GLY A 29 -9.05 -14.84 -5.31
N PRO A 30 -8.53 -15.20 -4.13
CA PRO A 30 -7.94 -14.23 -3.22
C PRO A 30 -6.83 -13.41 -3.89
N LEU A 31 -6.92 -12.09 -3.81
CA LEU A 31 -5.95 -11.14 -4.35
C LEU A 31 -5.26 -10.39 -3.22
N PHE A 32 -3.94 -10.52 -3.15
CA PHE A 32 -3.11 -9.82 -2.17
C PHE A 32 -2.34 -8.71 -2.84
N VAL A 33 -2.20 -7.55 -2.19
CA VAL A 33 -1.32 -6.47 -2.64
C VAL A 33 -0.26 -6.20 -1.59
N ARG A 34 1.01 -6.27 -2.00
CA ARG A 34 2.14 -5.91 -1.14
C ARG A 34 2.48 -4.44 -1.32
N ILE A 35 2.66 -3.73 -0.20
CA ILE A 35 3.02 -2.31 -0.18
C ILE A 35 4.29 -2.07 0.64
N SER A 36 4.94 -0.94 0.36
CA SER A 36 5.90 -0.31 1.27
C SER A 36 5.21 0.81 2.04
N ALA A 37 4.74 0.55 3.26
CA ALA A 37 3.91 1.47 4.03
C ALA A 37 4.62 2.74 4.54
N ASN A 38 5.92 2.88 4.30
CA ASN A 38 6.70 4.06 4.66
C ASN A 38 7.94 4.16 3.77
N ASP A 39 8.19 5.33 3.21
CA ASP A 39 9.36 5.58 2.35
C ASP A 39 10.63 5.92 3.13
N TYR A 40 10.52 6.19 4.43
CA TYR A 40 11.59 6.65 5.33
C TYR A 40 12.27 7.94 4.85
N HIS A 41 11.49 8.81 4.20
CA HIS A 41 11.93 10.09 3.68
C HIS A 41 10.96 11.21 4.11
N PRO A 42 11.43 12.43 4.45
CA PRO A 42 10.55 13.53 4.89
C PRO A 42 9.48 13.94 3.87
N GLU A 43 9.76 13.77 2.58
CA GLU A 43 8.84 14.07 1.47
C GLU A 43 8.18 12.81 0.88
N GLY A 44 8.41 11.66 1.49
CA GLY A 44 7.90 10.38 1.03
C GLY A 44 6.52 10.05 1.59
N LEU A 45 5.98 8.92 1.14
CA LEU A 45 4.75 8.35 1.66
C LEU A 45 4.94 7.78 3.07
N THR A 46 3.88 7.90 3.85
CA THR A 46 3.76 7.39 5.20
C THR A 46 2.58 6.41 5.28
N VAL A 47 2.44 5.73 6.42
CA VAL A 47 1.35 4.76 6.60
C VAL A 47 -0.03 5.43 6.50
N GLN A 48 -0.11 6.71 6.87
CA GLN A 48 -1.31 7.53 6.78
C GLN A 48 -1.77 7.72 5.33
N ASP A 49 -0.84 7.92 4.39
CA ASP A 49 -1.16 8.01 2.96
C ASP A 49 -1.71 6.68 2.45
N TYR A 50 -1.11 5.56 2.86
CA TYR A 50 -1.54 4.23 2.49
C TYR A 50 -2.90 3.83 3.07
N VAL A 51 -3.40 4.46 4.14
CA VAL A 51 -4.78 4.23 4.60
C VAL A 51 -5.78 4.58 3.49
N GLN A 52 -5.55 5.67 2.75
CA GLN A 52 -6.46 6.03 1.64
C GLN A 52 -6.33 5.06 0.47
N TYR A 53 -5.10 4.68 0.10
CA TYR A 53 -4.86 3.73 -0.98
C TYR A 53 -5.45 2.35 -0.67
N THR A 54 -5.36 1.89 0.58
CA THR A 54 -5.90 0.60 1.01
C THR A 54 -7.42 0.57 1.06
N LYS A 55 -8.09 1.71 1.31
CA LYS A 55 -9.54 1.84 1.12
C LYS A 55 -9.93 1.69 -0.34
N TRP A 56 -9.22 2.34 -1.27
CA TRP A 56 -9.47 2.17 -2.70
C TRP A 56 -9.19 0.74 -3.17
N MET A 57 -8.12 0.10 -2.70
CA MET A 57 -7.84 -1.31 -3.00
C MET A 57 -8.96 -2.22 -2.51
N LYS A 58 -9.49 -1.98 -1.31
CA LYS A 58 -10.65 -2.71 -0.78
C LYS A 58 -11.90 -2.53 -1.66
N GLU A 59 -12.18 -1.31 -2.11
CA GLU A 59 -13.28 -1.02 -3.04
C GLU A 59 -13.13 -1.76 -4.38
N GLN A 60 -11.88 -2.02 -4.79
CA GLN A 60 -11.55 -2.81 -5.99
C GLN A 60 -11.47 -4.32 -5.75
N GLY A 61 -11.84 -4.82 -4.56
CA GLY A 61 -11.91 -6.26 -4.30
C GLY A 61 -10.59 -6.91 -3.87
N VAL A 62 -9.58 -6.14 -3.45
CA VAL A 62 -8.38 -6.72 -2.81
C VAL A 62 -8.75 -7.31 -1.45
N ASP A 63 -8.32 -8.54 -1.19
CA ASP A 63 -8.67 -9.28 0.02
C ASP A 63 -7.73 -9.00 1.20
N LEU A 64 -6.45 -8.81 0.92
CA LEU A 64 -5.42 -8.62 1.95
C LEU A 64 -4.29 -7.70 1.50
N ILE A 65 -3.82 -6.87 2.43
CA ILE A 65 -2.65 -6.02 2.24
C ILE A 65 -1.43 -6.64 2.95
N ASP A 66 -0.43 -7.07 2.18
CA ASP A 66 0.87 -7.52 2.68
C ASP A 66 1.74 -6.29 3.01
N CYS A 67 1.96 -6.04 4.30
CA CYS A 67 2.50 -4.76 4.78
C CYS A 67 4.02 -4.84 5.02
N SER A 68 4.80 -4.38 4.03
CA SER A 68 6.24 -4.13 4.13
C SER A 68 6.52 -2.62 4.24
N SER A 69 7.77 -2.18 4.06
CA SER A 69 8.18 -0.77 4.07
C SER A 69 9.51 -0.53 3.34
N GLY A 70 9.77 0.72 2.96
CA GLY A 70 11.04 1.20 2.43
C GLY A 70 11.36 0.83 0.99
N ALA A 71 12.65 0.99 0.64
CA ALA A 71 13.28 0.64 -0.63
C ALA A 71 12.95 1.51 -1.87
N VAL A 72 12.13 2.56 -1.75
CA VAL A 72 11.92 3.51 -2.87
C VAL A 72 13.13 4.41 -3.10
N VAL A 73 13.84 4.77 -2.03
CA VAL A 73 15.10 5.54 -2.03
C VAL A 73 16.05 4.97 -0.96
N PRO A 74 17.36 5.23 -1.04
CA PRO A 74 18.27 4.93 0.06
C PRO A 74 17.84 5.67 1.33
N ALA A 75 17.59 4.93 2.41
CA ALA A 75 17.19 5.48 3.70
C ALA A 75 17.80 4.66 4.85
N ARG A 76 18.00 5.30 6.00
CA ARG A 76 18.36 4.60 7.23
C ARG A 76 17.08 4.10 7.89
N ILE A 77 17.01 2.80 8.11
CA ILE A 77 15.85 2.13 8.71
C ILE A 77 16.32 1.45 10.00
N ASP A 78 15.68 1.77 11.12
CA ASP A 78 15.95 1.11 12.39
C ASP A 78 15.17 -0.21 12.44
N VAL A 79 15.86 -1.31 12.12
CA VAL A 79 15.30 -2.66 12.07
C VAL A 79 15.34 -3.31 13.47
N TYR A 80 14.24 -3.95 13.85
CA TYR A 80 14.08 -4.72 15.09
C TYR A 80 12.98 -5.78 14.91
N PRO A 81 12.83 -6.77 15.80
CA PRO A 81 11.78 -7.78 15.68
C PRO A 81 10.38 -7.16 15.56
N GLY A 82 9.68 -7.42 14.45
CA GLY A 82 8.33 -6.89 14.22
C GLY A 82 8.26 -5.41 13.85
N TYR A 83 9.33 -4.81 13.31
CA TYR A 83 9.41 -3.37 13.03
C TYR A 83 8.33 -2.82 12.08
N GLN A 84 7.65 -3.68 11.31
CA GLN A 84 6.57 -3.29 10.38
C GLN A 84 5.17 -3.72 10.88
N VAL A 85 5.07 -4.44 12.00
CA VAL A 85 3.79 -4.94 12.55
C VAL A 85 2.83 -3.78 12.83
N GLN A 86 3.36 -2.63 13.26
CA GLN A 86 2.53 -1.43 13.52
C GLN A 86 1.91 -0.87 12.23
N TYR A 87 2.55 -1.00 11.07
CA TYR A 87 1.95 -0.60 9.80
C TYR A 87 0.76 -1.50 9.43
N ALA A 88 0.94 -2.82 9.55
CA ALA A 88 -0.13 -3.79 9.32
C ALA A 88 -1.33 -3.57 10.25
N LYS A 89 -1.06 -3.27 11.53
CA LYS A 89 -2.09 -2.93 12.52
C LYS A 89 -2.81 -1.63 12.14
N HIS A 90 -2.07 -0.57 11.82
CA HIS A 90 -2.65 0.74 11.50
C HIS A 90 -3.57 0.67 10.28
N ILE A 91 -3.15 0.00 9.20
CA ILE A 91 -3.98 -0.19 8.00
C ILE A 91 -5.23 -1.00 8.32
N LYS A 92 -5.11 -2.10 9.08
CA LYS A 92 -6.26 -2.92 9.48
C LYS A 92 -7.31 -2.10 10.22
N GLU A 93 -6.89 -1.28 11.17
CA GLU A 93 -7.78 -0.45 11.99
C GLU A 93 -8.46 0.67 11.19
N HIS A 94 -7.74 1.33 10.27
CA HIS A 94 -8.21 2.55 9.62
C HIS A 94 -8.80 2.34 8.22
N ALA A 95 -8.48 1.23 7.55
CA ALA A 95 -9.04 0.87 6.24
C ALA A 95 -10.00 -0.33 6.31
N ASN A 96 -10.10 -1.01 7.46
CA ASN A 96 -10.99 -2.15 7.69
C ASN A 96 -10.83 -3.27 6.62
N ILE A 97 -9.58 -3.62 6.31
CA ILE A 97 -9.17 -4.69 5.38
C ILE A 97 -8.23 -5.66 6.10
N ALA A 98 -8.19 -6.93 5.68
CA ALA A 98 -7.23 -7.88 6.24
C ALA A 98 -5.79 -7.45 5.91
N THR A 99 -4.87 -7.71 6.83
CA THR A 99 -3.45 -7.38 6.66
C THR A 99 -2.56 -8.54 7.05
N GLY A 100 -1.48 -8.70 6.28
CA GLY A 100 -0.36 -9.58 6.59
C GLY A 100 0.76 -8.75 7.21
N ALA A 101 1.25 -9.16 8.38
CA ALA A 101 2.43 -8.56 9.00
C ALA A 101 3.68 -9.37 8.61
N VAL A 102 4.76 -8.67 8.28
CA VAL A 102 6.09 -9.22 7.97
C VAL A 102 7.14 -8.30 8.59
N GLY A 103 8.27 -8.81 9.07
CA GLY A 103 9.31 -7.96 9.68
C GLY A 103 10.13 -8.67 10.74
#